data_AF-A0A496PB78-F1
#
_entry.id   AF-A0A496PB78-F1
#
_cell.length_a   1.000
_cell.length_b   1.000
_cell.length_c   1.000
_cell.angle_alpha   90.00
_cell.angle_beta   90.00
_cell.angle_gamma   90.00
#
_symmetry.space_group_name_H-M   'P 1'
#
loop_
_entity.id
_entity.type
_entity.pdbx_description
1 polymer ?
#
loop_
_entity_poly.entity_id
_entity_poly.type
_entity_poly.pdbx_seq_one_letter_code
_entity_poly.pdbx_strand_id
1 'polypeptide(L)'
;MKFVPLTKIWATIFVSILAIAMKTPELLLALFGVELLVMLIGGILLRQWKALFALIGFSAFLGIVQYLGSWSVDSAIVTALRMLTMTTIFMMLIVTTKTQDLTVALVQQCRIPYAYAFMFTAALRFVPDFLRESKAVQEAQACRGM
;
A
#
# COMPACT_ATOMS: atom_id res chain seq x y z
N MET A 1 9.67 17.66 -0.09
CA MET A 1 10.17 17.09 1.17
C MET A 1 10.12 15.56 1.09
N LYS A 2 11.26 14.86 1.11
CA LYS A 2 11.27 13.39 1.17
C LYS A 2 11.00 12.98 2.62
N PHE A 3 9.75 12.65 2.94
CA PHE A 3 9.43 12.04 4.24
C PHE A 3 10.16 10.70 4.38
N VAL A 4 10.69 10.46 5.57
CA VAL A 4 11.33 9.18 5.91
C VAL A 4 10.28 8.06 5.76
N PRO A 5 10.62 6.92 5.12
CA PRO A 5 9.70 5.79 4.93
C PRO A 5 9.02 5.35 6.23
N LEU A 6 9.74 5.36 7.35
CA LEU A 6 9.20 5.03 8.67
C LEU A 6 8.04 5.93 9.09
N THR A 7 8.10 7.25 8.83
CA THR A 7 7.04 8.17 9.22
C THR A 7 5.73 7.84 8.50
N LYS A 8 5.81 7.39 7.24
CA LYS A 8 4.64 6.96 6.47
C LYS A 8 4.04 5.67 7.02
N ILE A 9 4.89 4.70 7.41
CA ILE A 9 4.44 3.44 8.02
C ILE A 9 3.72 3.74 9.35
N TRP A 10 4.30 4.57 10.20
CA TRP A 10 3.66 5.00 11.44
C TRP A 10 2.34 5.72 11.20
N ALA A 11 2.27 6.60 10.19
CA ALA A 11 1.04 7.25 9.80
C ALA A 11 -0.03 6.24 9.33
N THR A 12 0.34 5.26 8.52
CA THR A 12 -0.58 4.18 8.10
C THR A 12 -1.09 3.38 9.29
N ILE A 13 -0.21 2.96 10.19
CA ILE A 13 -0.61 2.23 11.41
C ILE A 13 -1.57 3.07 12.26
N PHE A 14 -1.26 4.35 12.44
CA PHE A 14 -2.09 5.26 13.22
C PHE A 14 -3.49 5.41 12.60
N VAL A 15 -3.57 5.67 11.30
CA VAL A 15 -4.84 5.77 10.56
C VAL A 15 -5.62 4.46 10.61
N SER A 16 -4.93 3.31 10.51
CA SER A 16 -5.56 2.00 10.67
C SER A 16 -6.15 1.80 12.06
N ILE A 17 -5.42 2.17 13.13
CA ILE A 17 -5.95 2.09 14.50
C ILE A 17 -7.19 2.98 14.64
N LEU A 18 -7.15 4.19 14.09
CA LEU A 18 -8.30 5.11 14.10
C LEU A 18 -9.52 4.52 13.36
N ALA A 19 -9.35 3.95 12.17
CA ALA A 19 -10.46 3.35 11.43
C ALA A 19 -11.08 2.12 12.12
N ILE A 20 -10.32 1.41 12.97
CA ILE A 20 -10.85 0.32 13.82
C ILE A 20 -11.60 0.91 15.03
N ALA A 21 -11.03 1.93 15.68
CA ALA A 21 -11.62 2.56 16.85
C ALA A 21 -12.95 3.27 16.53
N MET A 22 -13.06 3.86 15.34
CA MET A 22 -14.27 4.54 14.89
C MET A 22 -15.34 3.54 14.45
N LYS A 23 -16.51 3.63 15.06
CA LYS A 23 -17.70 2.79 14.75
C LYS A 23 -18.82 3.57 14.06
N THR A 24 -18.76 4.89 14.04
CA THR A 24 -19.76 5.76 13.42
C THR A 24 -19.42 6.04 11.95
N PRO A 25 -20.37 5.90 11.01
CA PRO A 25 -20.12 6.05 9.58
C PRO A 25 -19.60 7.46 9.21
N GLU A 26 -20.07 8.49 9.91
CA GLU A 26 -19.65 9.89 9.68
C GLU A 26 -18.15 10.10 9.90
N LEU A 27 -17.60 9.54 10.99
CA LEU A 27 -16.17 9.64 11.31
C LEU A 27 -15.30 8.86 10.32
N LEU A 28 -15.78 7.70 9.85
CA LEU A 28 -15.10 6.94 8.80
C LEU A 28 -15.10 7.69 7.46
N LEU A 29 -16.19 8.38 7.13
CA LEU A 29 -16.28 9.19 5.91
C LEU A 29 -15.34 10.39 5.99
N ALA A 30 -15.30 11.07 7.14
CA ALA A 30 -14.35 12.16 7.38
C ALA A 30 -12.90 11.68 7.26
N LEU A 31 -12.56 10.51 7.82
CA LEU A 31 -11.23 9.91 7.72
C LEU A 31 -10.85 9.61 6.26
N PHE A 32 -11.77 9.00 5.51
CA PHE A 32 -11.58 8.74 4.08
C PHE A 32 -11.39 10.03 3.28
N GLY A 33 -12.15 11.08 3.60
CA GLY A 33 -12.00 12.40 2.99
C GLY A 33 -10.62 13.01 3.23
N VAL A 34 -10.10 12.87 4.45
CA VAL A 34 -8.73 13.29 4.78
C VAL A 34 -7.70 12.49 3.98
N GLU A 35 -7.84 11.17 3.87
CA GLU A 35 -6.93 10.33 3.06
C GLU A 35 -6.92 10.75 1.58
N LEU A 36 -8.10 11.01 1.01
CA LEU A 36 -8.22 11.49 -0.36
C LEU A 36 -7.55 12.86 -0.55
N LEU A 37 -7.69 13.75 0.43
CA LEU A 37 -7.05 15.07 0.40
C LEU A 37 -5.52 14.94 0.44
N VAL A 38 -4.97 14.04 1.27
CA VAL A 38 -3.53 13.76 1.29
C VAL A 38 -3.07 13.14 -0.05
N MET A 39 -3.85 12.22 -0.64
CA MET A 39 -3.56 11.66 -1.96
C MET A 39 -3.59 12.72 -3.07
N LEU A 40 -4.48 13.72 -2.96
CA LEU A 40 -4.61 14.82 -3.90
C LEU A 40 -3.41 15.76 -3.80
N ILE A 41 -3.02 16.17 -2.59
CA ILE A 41 -1.80 16.98 -2.35
C ILE A 41 -0.55 16.23 -2.83
N GLY A 42 -0.50 14.91 -2.65
CA GLY A 42 0.59 14.06 -3.14
C GLY A 42 0.63 13.86 -4.65
N GLY A 43 -0.38 14.34 -5.40
CA GLY A 43 -0.49 14.16 -6.85
C GLY A 43 -0.72 12.70 -7.30
N ILE A 44 -1.03 11.79 -6.36
CA ILE A 44 -1.18 10.35 -6.62
C ILE A 44 -2.59 10.03 -7.11
N LEU A 45 -3.58 10.80 -6.65
CA LEU A 45 -5.00 10.57 -6.93
C LEU A 45 -5.27 10.45 -8.44
N LEU A 46 -4.75 11.38 -9.22
CA LEU A 46 -4.91 11.40 -10.69
C LEU A 46 -4.12 10.30 -11.39
N ARG A 47 -3.00 9.84 -10.81
CA ARG A 47 -2.18 8.76 -11.39
C ARG A 47 -2.78 7.38 -11.15
N GLN A 48 -3.49 7.21 -10.03
CA GLN A 48 -4.00 5.93 -9.55
C GLN A 48 -5.54 5.86 -9.49
N TRP A 49 -6.23 6.77 -10.18
CA TRP A 49 -7.69 6.88 -10.16
C TRP A 49 -8.39 5.56 -10.52
N LYS A 50 -7.88 4.81 -11.51
CA LYS A 50 -8.46 3.50 -11.89
C LYS A 50 -8.47 2.50 -10.74
N ALA A 51 -7.38 2.45 -9.98
CA ALA A 51 -7.26 1.54 -8.85
C ALA A 51 -8.15 1.98 -7.68
N LEU A 52 -8.29 3.29 -7.44
CA LEU A 52 -9.27 3.81 -6.47
C LEU A 52 -10.71 3.48 -6.86
N PHE A 53 -11.08 3.64 -8.13
CA PHE A 53 -12.41 3.26 -8.61
C PHE A 53 -12.67 1.75 -8.47
N ALA A 54 -11.68 0.91 -8.78
CA ALA A 54 -11.78 -0.53 -8.55
C ALA A 54 -11.97 -0.85 -7.07
N LEU A 55 -11.27 -0.14 -6.18
CA LEU A 55 -11.38 -0.31 -4.74
C LEU A 55 -12.76 0.10 -4.20
N ILE A 56 -13.32 1.21 -4.68
CA ILE A 56 -14.67 1.65 -4.34
C ILE A 56 -15.69 0.60 -4.80
N GLY A 57 -15.55 0.07 -6.02
CA GLY A 57 -16.43 -0.98 -6.53
C GLY A 57 -16.34 -2.27 -5.70
N PHE A 58 -15.13 -2.71 -5.37
CA PHE A 58 -14.91 -3.89 -4.53
C PHE A 58 -15.46 -3.71 -3.11
N SER A 59 -15.25 -2.53 -2.52
CA SER A 59 -15.77 -2.18 -1.20
C SER A 59 -17.31 -2.15 -1.18
N ALA A 60 -17.95 -1.62 -2.23
CA ALA A 60 -19.40 -1.62 -2.36
C ALA A 60 -19.95 -3.05 -2.44
N PHE A 61 -19.28 -3.92 -3.21
CA PHE A 61 -19.62 -5.34 -3.28
C PHE A 61 -19.54 -6.00 -1.89
N LEU A 62 -18.45 -5.79 -1.13
CA LEU A 62 -18.33 -6.32 0.22
C LEU A 62 -19.41 -5.75 1.18
N GLY A 63 -19.78 -4.48 1.03
CA GLY A 63 -20.89 -3.89 1.77
C GLY A 63 -22.22 -4.60 1.52
N ILE A 64 -22.52 -4.95 0.27
CA ILE A 64 -23.72 -5.72 -0.10
C ILE A 64 -23.70 -7.12 0.53
N VAL A 65 -22.55 -7.80 0.47
CA VAL A 65 -22.38 -9.11 1.12
C VAL A 65 -22.58 -9.01 2.63
N GLN A 66 -22.05 -7.96 3.27
CA GLN A 66 -22.23 -7.71 4.71
C GLN A 66 -23.69 -7.42 5.06
N TYR A 67 -24.42 -6.72 4.21
CA TYR A 67 -25.84 -6.46 4.38
C TYR A 67 -26.66 -7.75 4.37
N LEU A 68 -26.37 -8.67 3.45
CA LEU A 68 -27.00 -9.99 3.40
C LEU A 68 -26.74 -10.84 4.65
N GLY A 69 -25.57 -10.70 5.28
CA GLY A 69 -25.21 -11.46 6.48
C GLY A 69 -25.74 -10.86 7.79
N SER A 70 -25.79 -9.53 7.89
CA SER A 70 -26.11 -8.82 9.15
C SER A 70 -27.54 -8.27 9.21
N TRP A 71 -28.23 -8.16 8.07
CA TRP A 71 -29.54 -7.53 7.91
C TRP A 71 -29.64 -6.08 8.40
N SER A 72 -28.51 -5.44 8.69
CA SER A 72 -28.43 -4.07 9.20
C SER A 72 -27.69 -3.19 8.19
N VAL A 73 -28.33 -2.09 7.78
CA VAL A 73 -27.76 -1.15 6.80
C VAL A 73 -26.54 -0.42 7.39
N ASP A 74 -26.61 -0.01 8.66
CA ASP A 74 -25.54 0.75 9.31
C ASP A 74 -24.23 -0.06 9.40
N SER A 75 -24.30 -1.34 9.76
CA SER A 75 -23.09 -2.15 9.88
C SER A 75 -22.48 -2.46 8.51
N ALA A 76 -23.32 -2.58 7.46
CA ALA A 76 -22.86 -2.75 6.09
C ALA A 76 -22.09 -1.53 5.58
N ILE A 77 -22.61 -0.33 5.83
CA ILE A 77 -21.95 0.94 5.46
C ILE A 77 -20.64 1.10 6.23
N VAL A 78 -20.65 0.90 7.55
CA VAL A 78 -19.44 1.01 8.39
C VAL A 78 -18.36 0.04 7.93
N THR A 79 -18.73 -1.20 7.60
CA THR A 79 -17.77 -2.23 7.18
C THR A 79 -17.22 -1.93 5.80
N ALA A 80 -18.06 -1.53 4.83
CA ALA A 80 -17.61 -1.12 3.51
C ALA A 80 -16.62 0.05 3.62
N LEU A 81 -17.02 1.12 4.32
CA LEU A 81 -16.20 2.32 4.45
C LEU A 81 -14.88 2.06 5.20
N ARG A 82 -14.89 1.16 6.18
CA ARG A 82 -13.68 0.70 6.88
C ARG A 82 -12.74 -0.08 5.96
N MET A 83 -13.27 -0.98 5.13
CA MET A 83 -12.45 -1.72 4.18
C MET A 83 -11.86 -0.78 3.11
N LEU A 84 -12.65 0.21 2.67
CA LEU A 84 -12.21 1.21 1.71
C LEU A 84 -11.06 2.06 2.27
N THR A 85 -11.23 2.65 3.45
CA THR A 85 -10.20 3.47 4.14
C THR A 85 -8.92 2.67 4.35
N MET A 86 -9.03 1.48 4.95
CA MET A 86 -7.88 0.60 5.24
C MET A 86 -7.08 0.26 3.99
N THR A 87 -7.76 -0.11 2.91
CA THR A 87 -7.05 -0.51 1.70
C THR A 87 -6.49 0.70 0.96
N THR A 88 -7.14 1.87 1.04
CA THR A 88 -6.67 3.12 0.43
C THR A 88 -5.37 3.61 1.07
N ILE A 89 -5.28 3.65 2.41
CA ILE A 89 -4.03 4.05 3.09
C ILE A 89 -2.89 3.07 2.83
N PHE A 90 -3.20 1.78 2.75
CA PHE A 90 -2.21 0.76 2.43
C PHE A 90 -1.70 0.91 1.00
N MET A 91 -2.60 1.14 0.05
CA MET A 91 -2.26 1.45 -1.33
C MET A 91 -1.40 2.73 -1.42
N MET A 92 -1.73 3.76 -0.65
CA MET A 92 -0.94 4.98 -0.58
C MET A 92 0.50 4.71 -0.11
N LEU A 93 0.67 3.84 0.89
CA LEU A 93 1.98 3.45 1.38
C LEU A 93 2.81 2.76 0.28
N ILE A 94 2.22 1.81 -0.44
CA ILE A 94 2.90 1.07 -1.53
C ILE A 94 3.27 2.01 -2.68
N VAL A 95 2.35 2.88 -3.11
CA VAL A 95 2.59 3.76 -4.27
C VAL A 95 3.64 4.83 -3.95
N THR A 96 3.70 5.32 -2.71
CA THR A 96 4.59 6.41 -2.33
C THR A 96 5.93 5.97 -1.76
N THR A 97 6.09 4.68 -1.46
CA THR A 97 7.31 4.15 -0.84
C THR A 97 7.94 3.12 -1.76
N LYS A 98 9.15 3.41 -2.25
CA LYS A 98 9.91 2.42 -2.99
C LYS A 98 10.23 1.26 -2.05
N THR A 99 10.01 0.02 -2.50
CA THR A 99 10.34 -1.20 -1.73
C THR A 99 11.78 -1.21 -1.24
N GLN A 100 12.70 -0.67 -2.04
CA GLN A 100 14.12 -0.52 -1.69
C GLN A 100 14.35 0.43 -0.49
N ASP A 101 13.64 1.56 -0.42
CA ASP A 101 13.80 2.55 0.66
C ASP A 101 13.21 2.02 1.99
N LEU A 102 12.18 1.18 1.90
CA LEU A 102 11.54 0.50 3.04
C LEU A 102 12.52 -0.48 3.70
N THR A 103 13.22 -1.29 2.91
CA THR A 103 14.19 -2.26 3.42
C THR A 103 15.45 -1.58 3.94
N VAL A 104 15.92 -0.51 3.30
CA VAL A 104 17.06 0.29 3.81
C VAL A 104 16.71 0.95 5.13
N ALA A 105 15.51 1.52 5.27
CA ALA A 105 15.05 2.09 6.55
C ALA A 105 14.96 1.01 7.65
N LEU A 106 14.39 -0.15 7.34
CA LEU A 106 14.36 -1.29 8.27
C LEU A 106 15.76 -1.77 8.67
N VAL A 107 16.69 -1.86 7.73
CA VAL A 107 18.07 -2.32 7.99
C VAL A 107 18.88 -1.28 8.79
N GLN A 108 18.81 -0.01 8.41
CA GLN A 108 19.61 1.05 9.01
C GLN A 108 19.02 1.58 10.33
N GLN A 109 17.70 1.70 10.46
CA GLN A 109 17.06 2.29 11.65
C GLN A 109 16.69 1.24 12.72
N CYS A 110 16.40 -0.02 12.37
CA CYS A 110 16.24 -1.08 13.38
C CYS A 110 17.58 -1.65 13.89
N ARG A 111 18.72 -1.02 13.59
CA ARG A 111 20.08 -1.48 13.96
C ARG A 111 20.32 -2.95 13.60
N ILE A 112 20.19 -3.29 12.31
CA ILE A 112 20.59 -4.61 11.86
C ILE A 112 22.13 -4.70 11.88
N PRO A 113 22.73 -5.80 12.40
CA PRO A 113 24.17 -5.97 12.48
C PRO A 113 24.86 -5.73 11.13
N TYR A 114 26.04 -5.11 11.17
CA TYR A 114 26.82 -4.68 10.01
C TYR A 114 26.95 -5.75 8.90
N ALA A 115 27.11 -7.02 9.28
CA ALA A 115 27.20 -8.14 8.34
C ALA A 115 25.97 -8.25 7.41
N TYR A 116 24.76 -8.08 7.94
CA TYR A 116 23.53 -8.13 7.14
C TYR A 116 23.34 -6.88 6.29
N ALA A 117 23.71 -5.69 6.80
CA ALA A 117 23.68 -4.47 6.02
C ALA A 117 24.61 -4.57 4.80
N PHE A 118 25.82 -5.10 4.99
CA PHE A 118 26.78 -5.34 3.92
C PHE A 118 26.24 -6.32 2.87
N MET A 119 25.74 -7.48 3.31
CA MET A 119 25.12 -8.48 2.41
C MET A 119 23.95 -7.89 1.64
N PHE A 120 23.13 -7.05 2.28
CA PHE A 120 21.98 -6.41 1.64
C PHE A 120 22.41 -5.39 0.57
N THR A 121 23.38 -4.52 0.85
CA THR A 121 23.93 -3.60 -0.18
C THR A 121 24.59 -4.34 -1.33
N ALA A 122 25.28 -5.46 -1.07
CA ALA A 122 25.86 -6.30 -2.10
C ALA A 122 24.75 -6.91 -2.98
N ALA A 123 23.72 -7.50 -2.36
CA ALA A 123 22.57 -8.05 -3.08
C ALA A 123 21.86 -7.00 -3.94
N LEU A 124 21.59 -5.80 -3.39
CA LEU A 124 20.96 -4.71 -4.15
C LEU A 124 21.77 -4.26 -5.36
N ARG A 125 23.11 -4.35 -5.31
CA ARG A 125 23.97 -4.05 -6.45
C ARG A 125 23.91 -5.13 -7.53
N PHE A 126 23.74 -6.40 -7.12
CA PHE A 126 23.66 -7.54 -8.05
C PHE A 126 22.27 -7.75 -8.66
N VAL A 127 21.20 -7.31 -8.00
CA VAL A 127 19.82 -7.46 -8.51
C VAL A 127 19.62 -6.84 -9.91
N PRO A 128 20.06 -5.60 -10.20
CA PRO A 128 19.97 -5.02 -11.54
C PRO A 128 20.73 -5.83 -12.61
N ASP A 129 21.91 -6.34 -12.24
CA ASP A 129 22.75 -7.12 -13.16
C ASP A 129 22.10 -8.48 -13.44
N PHE A 130 21.56 -9.13 -12.41
CA PHE A 130 20.80 -10.38 -12.55
C PHE A 130 19.54 -10.20 -13.41
N LEU A 131 18.82 -9.09 -13.28
CA LEU A 131 17.66 -8.80 -14.14
C LEU A 131 18.04 -8.62 -15.60
N ARG A 132 19.19 -7.99 -15.90
CA ARG A 132 19.70 -7.86 -17.27
C ARG A 132 20.12 -9.21 -17.84
N GLU A 133 20.85 -10.00 -17.06
CA GLU A 133 21.29 -11.32 -17.48
C GLU A 133 20.11 -12.27 -17.67
N SER A 134 19.13 -12.26 -16.75
CA SER A 134 17.89 -13.02 -16.88
C SER A 134 17.12 -12.66 -18.15
N LYS A 135 17.12 -11.39 -18.55
CA LYS A 135 16.47 -10.95 -19.79
C LYS A 135 17.24 -11.44 -21.02
N ALA A 136 18.57 -11.35 -21.01
CA ALA A 136 19.41 -11.89 -22.09
C ALA A 136 19.26 -13.41 -22.24
N VAL A 137 19.13 -14.14 -21.13
CA VAL A 137 18.85 -15.59 -21.14
C VAL A 137 17.46 -15.87 -21.70
N GLN A 138 16.42 -15.11 -21.30
CA GLN A 138 15.08 -15.26 -21.88
C GLN A 138 15.09 -15.02 -23.40
N GLU A 139 15.79 -14.00 -23.87
CA GLU A 139 15.94 -13.72 -25.31
C GLU A 139 16.68 -14.86 -26.03
N ALA A 140 17.73 -15.41 -25.42
CA ALA A 140 18.46 -16.57 -25.96
C ALA A 140 17.60 -17.85 -26.01
N GLN A 141 16.73 -18.07 -25.02
CA GLN A 141 15.79 -19.20 -25.00
C GLN A 141 14.67 -19.00 -26.04
N ALA A 142 14.17 -17.78 -26.21
CA ALA A 142 13.18 -17.46 -27.24
C ALA A 142 13.74 -17.68 -28.66
N CYS A 143 15.03 -17.37 -28.90
CA CYS A 143 15.70 -17.71 -30.16
C CYS A 143 15.88 -19.23 -30.39
N ARG A 144 15.81 -20.04 -29.32
CA ARG A 144 15.82 -21.51 -29.39
C ARG A 144 14.42 -22.11 -29.50
N GLY A 145 13.37 -21.28 -29.54
CA GLY A 145 11.98 -21.70 -29.74
C GLY A 145 11.31 -22.25 -28.49
N MET A 146 11.82 -21.95 -27.29
CA MET A 146 11.13 -22.20 -26.01
C MET A 146 10.39 -20.97 -25.51
#